data_AF-Q7UMS4-F1
#
_entry.id   AF-Q7UMS4-F1
#
_cell.length_a   1.000
_cell.length_b   1.000
_cell.length_c   1.000
_cell.angle_alpha   90.00
_cell.angle_beta   90.00
_cell.angle_gamma   90.00
#
_symmetry.space_group_name_H-M   'P 1'
#
loop_
_entity.id
_entity.type
_entity.pdbx_description
1 polymer ?
#
loop_
_entity_poly.entity_id
_entity_poly.type
_entity_poly.pdbx_seq_one_letter_code
_entity_poly.pdbx_strand_id
1 'polypeptide(L)'
;MDSLDELIRPIRHSPQLPLLVDRLTQQLQAERDARERFYDEMTPEQKIEFIDGEVLLHSPARNRHLDATLNVAKLIHTFVARHRLGTVKAEKCLCVFPRND
;
A
#
# COMPACT_ATOMS: atom_id res chain seq x y z
N MET A 1 -0.91 -4.24 -18.91
CA MET A 1 -1.12 -2.93 -18.27
C MET A 1 -1.54 -2.01 -19.39
N ASP A 2 -2.77 -1.52 -19.34
CA ASP A 2 -3.25 -0.56 -20.32
C ASP A 2 -2.40 0.70 -20.23
N SER A 3 -2.03 1.26 -21.38
CA SER A 3 -1.33 2.53 -21.42
C SER A 3 -2.21 3.64 -20.82
N LEU A 4 -1.58 4.69 -20.28
CA LEU A 4 -2.32 5.85 -19.76
C LEU A 4 -3.29 6.43 -20.81
N ASP A 5 -2.89 6.40 -22.09
CA ASP A 5 -3.71 6.84 -23.21
C ASP A 5 -4.97 5.96 -23.41
N GLU A 6 -4.86 4.64 -23.23
CA GLU A 6 -6.01 3.73 -23.32
C GLU A 6 -7.01 3.95 -22.18
N LEU A 7 -6.52 4.24 -20.97
CA LEU A 7 -7.37 4.52 -19.80
C LEU A 7 -8.12 5.86 -19.93
N ILE A 8 -7.49 6.87 -20.52
CA ILE A 8 -8.09 8.22 -20.67
C ILE A 8 -8.96 8.29 -21.92
N ARG A 9 -8.72 7.45 -22.94
CA ARG A 9 -9.46 7.45 -24.22
C ARG A 9 -10.99 7.53 -24.07
N PRO A 10 -11.66 6.78 -23.17
CA PRO A 10 -13.12 6.82 -23.04
C PRO A 10 -13.65 8.17 -22.56
N ILE A 11 -12.87 8.91 -21.76
CA ILE A 11 -13.29 10.16 -21.13
C ILE A 11 -12.73 11.41 -21.81
N ARG A 12 -11.71 11.26 -22.68
CA ARG A 12 -10.98 12.36 -23.34
C ARG A 12 -11.88 13.37 -24.06
N HIS A 13 -12.96 12.89 -24.69
CA HIS A 13 -13.88 13.74 -25.47
C HIS A 13 -15.21 13.97 -24.76
N SER A 14 -15.34 13.54 -23.50
CA SER A 14 -16.56 13.76 -22.73
C SER A 14 -16.67 15.24 -22.34
N PRO A 15 -17.84 15.88 -22.50
CA PRO A 15 -18.07 17.22 -21.95
C PRO A 15 -18.01 17.25 -20.41
N GLN A 16 -18.11 16.09 -19.76
CA GLN A 16 -17.98 15.94 -18.31
C GLN A 16 -16.51 15.82 -17.86
N LEU A 17 -15.54 15.84 -18.79
CA LEU A 17 -14.12 15.68 -18.46
C LEU A 17 -13.64 16.68 -17.38
N PRO A 18 -13.97 17.98 -17.43
CA PRO A 18 -13.56 18.90 -16.36
C PRO A 18 -14.10 18.48 -14.99
N LEU A 19 -15.38 18.08 -14.91
CA LEU A 19 -16.00 17.62 -13.67
C LEU A 19 -15.37 16.32 -13.15
N LEU A 20 -15.00 15.40 -14.06
CA LEU A 20 -14.28 14.18 -13.71
C LEU A 20 -12.89 14.48 -13.14
N VAL A 21 -12.14 15.40 -13.78
CA VAL A 21 -10.82 15.83 -13.31
C VAL A 21 -10.92 16.47 -11.93
N ASP A 22 -11.90 17.34 -11.72
CA ASP A 22 -12.14 17.98 -10.42
C ASP A 22 -12.44 16.93 -9.34
N ARG A 23 -13.29 15.95 -9.65
CA ARG A 23 -13.65 14.87 -8.72
C ARG A 23 -12.45 13.99 -8.37
N LEU A 24 -11.64 13.61 -9.36
CA LEU A 24 -10.42 12.81 -9.13
C LEU A 24 -9.39 13.59 -8.31
N THR A 25 -9.25 14.89 -8.57
CA THR A 25 -8.36 15.77 -7.79
C THR A 25 -8.80 15.87 -6.34
N GLN A 26 -10.10 16.04 -6.10
CA GLN A 26 -10.67 16.04 -4.74
C GLN A 26 -10.45 14.70 -4.03
N GLN A 27 -10.63 13.58 -4.74
CA GLN A 27 -10.39 12.26 -4.17
C GLN A 27 -8.93 12.06 -3.78
N LEU A 28 -7.98 12.41 -4.66
CA LEU A 28 -6.55 12.32 -4.37
C LEU A 28 -6.14 13.24 -3.20
N GLN A 29 -6.78 14.40 -3.07
CA GLN A 29 -6.53 15.27 -1.92
C GLN A 29 -7.06 14.65 -0.62
N ALA A 30 -8.28 14.10 -0.63
CA ALA A 30 -8.84 13.40 0.53
C ALA A 30 -7.98 12.19 0.94
N GLU A 31 -7.42 11.45 -0.04
CA GLU A 31 -6.45 10.37 0.20
C GLU A 31 -5.18 10.89 0.89
N ARG A 32 -4.63 12.02 0.46
CA ARG A 32 -3.46 12.64 1.12
C ARG A 32 -3.76 13.04 2.56
N ASP A 33 -4.88 13.71 2.78
CA ASP A 33 -5.29 14.14 4.11
C ASP A 33 -5.54 12.92 5.03
N ALA A 34 -6.08 11.83 4.48
CA ALA A 34 -6.26 10.57 5.21
C ALA A 34 -4.92 9.89 5.52
N ARG A 35 -3.97 9.93 4.59
CA ARG A 35 -2.62 9.40 4.79
C ARG A 35 -1.87 10.15 5.87
N GLU A 36 -1.98 11.48 5.92
CA GLU A 36 -1.40 12.30 6.99
C GLU A 36 -1.97 11.91 8.35
N ARG A 37 -3.30 11.80 8.46
CA ARG A 37 -3.95 11.32 9.70
C ARG A 37 -3.52 9.91 10.09
N PHE A 38 -3.36 9.00 9.12
CA PHE A 38 -2.84 7.67 9.36
C PHE A 38 -1.46 7.72 10.04
N TYR A 39 -0.55 8.57 9.57
CA TYR A 39 0.77 8.74 10.19
C TYR A 39 0.71 9.35 11.59
N ASP A 40 -0.23 10.26 11.85
CA ASP A 40 -0.41 10.89 13.17
C ASP A 40 -1.02 9.92 14.20
N GLU A 41 -1.89 9.01 13.76
CA GLU A 41 -2.66 8.11 14.61
C GLU A 41 -1.99 6.73 14.79
N MET A 42 -1.10 6.33 13.89
CA MET A 42 -0.47 5.02 13.94
C MET A 42 0.44 4.84 15.16
N THR A 43 0.39 3.66 15.76
CA THR A 43 1.32 3.27 16.83
C THR A 43 2.06 1.98 16.49
N PRO A 44 3.29 1.75 17.01
CA PRO A 44 4.06 0.53 16.75
C PRO A 44 3.36 -0.77 17.19
N GLU A 45 2.42 -0.69 18.14
CA GLU A 45 1.67 -1.83 18.66
C GLU A 45 0.61 -2.31 17.65
N GLN A 46 0.12 -1.42 16.81
CA GLN A 46 -0.89 -1.71 15.80
C GLN A 46 -0.30 -2.45 14.60
N LYS A 47 -1.13 -3.27 13.94
CA LYS A 47 -0.84 -3.83 12.62
C LYS A 47 -1.85 -3.22 11.66
N ILE A 48 -1.50 -2.08 11.11
CA ILE A 48 -2.34 -1.30 10.22
C ILE A 48 -1.66 -1.09 8.88
N GLU A 49 -2.45 -0.92 7.84
CA GLU A 49 -2.01 -0.59 6.48
C GLU A 49 -2.85 0.58 5.98
N PHE A 50 -2.25 1.41 5.13
CA PHE A 50 -2.98 2.42 4.37
C PHE A 50 -3.10 1.94 2.93
N ILE A 51 -4.32 1.71 2.44
CA ILE A 51 -4.55 1.20 1.08
C ILE A 51 -5.60 2.07 0.38
N ASP A 52 -5.20 2.71 -0.73
CA ASP A 52 -6.08 3.50 -1.61
C ASP A 52 -6.99 4.51 -0.87
N GLY A 53 -6.49 5.12 0.21
CA GLY A 53 -7.25 6.10 1.00
C GLY A 53 -7.85 5.57 2.31
N GLU A 54 -7.78 4.25 2.55
CA GLU A 54 -8.42 3.61 3.69
C GLU A 54 -7.39 3.05 4.69
N VAL A 55 -7.69 3.21 5.99
CA VAL A 55 -6.91 2.60 7.06
C VAL A 55 -7.48 1.23 7.38
N LEU A 56 -6.69 0.19 7.17
CA LEU A 56 -7.05 -1.20 7.42
C LEU A 56 -6.36 -1.70 8.69
N LEU A 57 -7.13 -2.05 9.71
CA LEU A 57 -6.64 -2.69 10.92
C LEU A 57 -6.69 -4.21 10.80
N HIS A 58 -5.54 -4.86 10.97
CA HIS A 58 -5.45 -6.31 10.92
C HIS A 58 -5.65 -6.96 12.29
N SER A 59 -6.45 -8.02 12.30
CA SER A 59 -6.55 -8.90 13.47
C SER A 59 -5.23 -9.66 13.72
N PRO A 60 -4.95 -10.07 14.97
CA PRO A 60 -3.79 -10.88 15.28
C PRO A 60 -3.70 -12.13 14.40
N ALA A 61 -2.51 -12.42 13.88
CA ALA A 61 -2.27 -13.60 13.05
C ALA A 61 -2.39 -14.88 13.88
N ARG A 62 -2.94 -15.93 13.28
CA ARG A 62 -3.02 -17.27 13.89
C ARG A 62 -1.62 -17.91 13.97
N ASN A 63 -1.38 -18.76 14.97
CA ASN A 63 -0.08 -19.45 15.13
C ASN A 63 0.39 -20.18 13.86
N ARG A 64 -0.50 -20.94 13.20
CA ARG A 64 -0.16 -21.64 11.95
C ARG A 64 0.33 -20.69 10.85
N HIS A 65 -0.22 -19.49 10.79
CA HIS A 65 0.23 -18.46 9.85
C HIS A 65 1.63 -17.99 10.23
N LEU A 66 1.88 -17.69 11.51
CA LEU A 66 3.19 -17.27 12.00
C LEU A 66 4.28 -18.32 11.75
N ASP A 67 3.99 -19.60 11.98
CA ASP A 67 4.93 -20.70 11.72
C ASP A 67 5.32 -20.76 10.24
N ALA A 68 4.34 -20.64 9.34
CA ALA A 68 4.57 -20.61 7.90
C ALA A 68 5.41 -19.38 7.50
N THR A 69 5.03 -18.19 7.95
CA THR A 69 5.75 -16.93 7.68
C THR A 69 7.20 -17.02 8.14
N LEU A 70 7.45 -17.53 9.34
CA LEU A 70 8.80 -17.65 9.89
C LEU A 70 9.68 -18.58 9.04
N ASN A 71 9.16 -19.74 8.62
CA ASN A 71 9.92 -20.69 7.83
C ASN A 71 10.27 -20.12 6.45
N VAL A 72 9.32 -19.46 5.79
CA VAL A 72 9.55 -18.80 4.49
C VAL A 72 10.55 -17.65 4.63
N ALA A 73 10.35 -16.78 5.62
CA ALA A 73 11.24 -15.63 5.86
C ALA A 73 12.68 -16.06 6.12
N LYS A 74 12.91 -17.15 6.87
CA LYS A 74 14.25 -17.70 7.11
C LYS A 74 14.95 -18.12 5.81
N LEU A 75 14.25 -18.82 4.92
CA LEU A 75 14.81 -19.26 3.64
C LEU A 75 15.21 -18.06 2.77
N ILE A 76 14.29 -17.11 2.61
CA ILE A 76 14.52 -15.90 1.79
C ILE A 76 15.65 -15.06 2.39
N HIS A 77 15.61 -14.81 3.70
CA HIS A 77 16.63 -14.02 4.38
C HIS A 77 18.02 -14.64 4.24
N THR A 78 18.15 -15.96 4.44
CA THR A 78 19.43 -16.65 4.31
C THR A 78 19.99 -16.52 2.89
N PHE A 79 19.15 -16.68 1.88
CA PHE A 79 19.54 -16.51 0.49
C PHE A 79 20.00 -15.07 0.20
N VAL A 80 19.17 -14.09 0.53
CA VAL A 80 19.47 -12.66 0.30
C VAL A 80 20.74 -12.23 1.02
N ALA A 81 20.93 -12.66 2.27
CA ALA A 81 22.12 -12.35 3.05
C ALA A 81 23.39 -12.98 2.45
N ARG A 82 23.33 -14.28 2.10
CA ARG A 82 24.47 -15.00 1.49
C ARG A 82 24.92 -14.36 0.18
N HIS A 83 23.95 -13.90 -0.63
CA HIS A 83 24.21 -13.32 -1.95
C HIS A 83 24.31 -11.79 -1.96
N ARG A 84 24.19 -11.14 -0.78
CA ARG A 84 24.24 -9.67 -0.62
C ARG A 84 23.23 -8.93 -1.52
N LEU A 85 22.02 -9.45 -1.60
CA LEU A 85 20.97 -8.95 -2.51
C LEU A 85 20.07 -7.86 -1.89
N GLY A 86 20.40 -7.38 -0.69
CA GLY A 86 19.65 -6.33 0.01
C GLY A 86 19.14 -6.77 1.37
N THR A 87 17.95 -6.29 1.73
CA THR A 87 17.35 -6.49 3.07
C THR A 87 16.00 -7.20 2.95
N VAL A 88 15.73 -8.12 3.88
CA VAL A 88 14.42 -8.77 4.03
C VAL A 88 13.79 -8.31 5.32
N LYS A 89 12.53 -7.88 5.25
CA LYS A 89 11.70 -7.51 6.40
C LYS A 89 10.45 -8.39 6.41
N ALA A 90 9.86 -8.58 7.57
CA ALA A 90 8.64 -9.36 7.74
C ALA A 90 7.77 -8.71 8.83
N GLU A 91 6.50 -9.11 8.88
CA GLU A 91 5.50 -8.64 9.84
C GLU A 91 5.21 -7.14 9.74
N LYS A 92 5.54 -6.35 10.77
CA LYS A 92 5.10 -4.96 10.96
C LYS A 92 5.99 -3.93 10.24
N CYS A 93 6.56 -4.29 9.09
CA CYS A 93 7.38 -3.35 8.33
C CYS A 93 6.48 -2.46 7.48
N LEU A 94 6.36 -1.18 7.86
CA LEU A 94 5.68 -0.18 7.03
C LEU A 94 6.41 -0.04 5.68
N CYS A 95 5.67 -0.06 4.58
CA CYS A 95 6.23 -0.02 3.23
C CYS A 95 5.58 1.08 2.41
N VAL A 96 6.31 2.17 2.19
CA VAL A 96 5.77 3.36 1.51
C VAL A 96 5.79 3.17 -0.01
N PHE A 97 4.60 3.10 -0.60
CA PHE A 97 4.33 3.09 -2.04
C PHE A 97 3.60 4.38 -2.47
N PRO A 98 3.42 4.64 -3.79
CA PRO A 98 2.79 5.88 -4.24
C PRO A 98 1.41 6.16 -3.62
N ARG A 99 0.58 5.12 -3.43
CA ARG A 99 -0.78 5.24 -2.86
C ARG A 99 -1.05 4.38 -1.62
N ASN A 100 -0.07 3.58 -1.19
CA ASN A 100 -0.23 2.63 -0.09
C ASN A 100 0.96 2.72 0.88
N ASP A 101 0.76 2.33 2.13
CA ASP A 101 1.78 2.36 3.20
C ASP A 101 1.67 1.14 4.11
#